data_AF-A0A7S2CAK9-F1
#
_entry.id   AF-A0A7S2CAK9-F1
#
_cell.length_a   1.000
_cell.length_b   1.000
_cell.length_c   1.000
_cell.angle_alpha   90.00
_cell.angle_beta   90.00
_cell.angle_gamma   90.00
#
_symmetry.space_group_name_H-M   'P 1'
#
loop_
_entity.id
_entity.type
_entity.pdbx_description
1 polymer ?
#
loop_
_entity_poly.entity_id
_entity_poly.type
_entity_poly.pdbx_seq_one_letter_code
_entity_poly.pdbx_strand_id
1 'polypeptide(L)'
;IGESVWPPPRVSLDKRRTLEAKKAAREWDEISGSHHLSFLLEAYDRRVYWFEVVEVLRRLALSGFLVLCGPGSAFQIVIAITVCLVAKSLFDFYAPARDNSDNLLQSMAMWQLFIVNFCALLIRVDATGDTSGEVQRLGYFIAFVVGGGYIAMFALFLAPIIYFAYLEYQYPHDNEADSGQVARPLPISVWQEEDDEAGSTLDKFFDTTGSASSGGGGGGGG
;
A
#
# COMPACT_ATOMS: atom_id res chain seq x y z
N ILE A 1 29.60 20.47 -37.87
CA ILE A 1 29.47 19.01 -37.72
C ILE A 1 29.87 18.72 -36.28
N GLY A 2 28.92 18.88 -35.35
CA GLY A 2 29.16 18.74 -33.91
C GLY A 2 28.87 17.30 -33.53
N GLU A 3 29.91 16.56 -33.14
CA GLU A 3 29.77 15.17 -32.74
C GLU A 3 28.84 15.06 -31.53
N SER A 4 27.84 14.18 -31.65
CA SER A 4 26.98 13.80 -30.53
C SER A 4 27.85 13.12 -29.48
N VAL A 5 28.19 13.87 -28.43
CA VAL A 5 28.95 13.34 -27.28
C VAL A 5 28.15 12.20 -26.67
N TRP A 6 28.66 10.99 -26.92
CA TRP A 6 28.16 9.72 -26.42
C TRP A 6 29.20 9.17 -25.43
N PRO A 7 28.81 8.74 -24.21
CA PRO A 7 27.47 8.64 -23.65
C PRO A 7 26.94 9.96 -23.07
N PRO A 8 25.61 10.16 -23.02
CA PRO A 8 25.01 11.34 -22.42
C PRO A 8 25.28 11.40 -20.90
N PRO A 9 25.38 12.60 -20.29
CA PRO A 9 25.52 12.74 -18.85
C PRO A 9 24.33 12.07 -18.14
N ARG A 10 24.61 11.21 -17.14
CA ARG A 10 23.60 10.41 -16.42
C ARG A 10 22.38 11.22 -15.96
N VAL A 11 22.61 12.44 -15.49
CA VAL A 11 21.59 13.40 -15.03
C VAL A 11 20.51 13.68 -16.08
N SER A 12 20.84 13.66 -17.38
CA SER A 12 19.88 13.92 -18.47
C SER A 12 18.99 12.71 -18.81
N LEU A 13 19.47 11.49 -18.57
CA LEU A 13 18.69 10.26 -18.79
C LEU A 13 17.64 10.07 -17.69
N ASP A 14 18.00 10.36 -16.45
CA ASP A 14 17.09 10.24 -15.30
C ASP A 14 15.92 11.21 -15.45
N LYS A 15 16.19 12.46 -15.83
CA LYS A 15 15.14 13.47 -16.07
C LYS A 15 14.21 13.09 -17.23
N ARG A 16 14.73 12.45 -18.29
CA ARG A 16 13.89 11.97 -19.41
C ARG A 16 13.02 10.79 -18.99
N ARG A 17 13.57 9.84 -18.24
CA ARG A 17 12.85 8.69 -17.69
C ARG A 17 11.72 9.10 -16.76
N THR A 18 11.95 10.08 -15.88
CA THR A 18 10.90 10.59 -14.99
C THR A 18 9.81 11.34 -15.76
N LEU A 19 10.17 12.10 -16.79
CA LEU A 19 9.18 12.76 -17.65
C LEU A 19 8.35 11.77 -18.47
N GLU A 20 8.97 10.72 -19.00
CA GLU A 20 8.28 9.65 -19.72
C GLU A 20 7.35 8.86 -18.78
N ALA A 21 7.80 8.54 -17.57
CA ALA A 21 6.97 7.92 -16.55
C ALA A 21 5.78 8.81 -16.16
N LYS A 22 6.01 10.11 -15.93
CA LYS A 22 4.94 11.10 -15.62
C LYS A 22 3.96 11.28 -16.78
N LYS A 23 4.38 11.12 -18.04
CA LYS A 23 3.49 11.11 -19.22
C LYS A 23 2.66 9.83 -19.28
N ALA A 24 3.28 8.67 -19.11
CA ALA A 24 2.61 7.38 -19.12
C ALA A 24 1.57 7.25 -18.00
N ALA A 25 1.83 7.83 -16.82
CA ALA A 25 0.88 7.90 -15.72
C ALA A 25 -0.35 8.76 -16.07
N ARG A 26 -0.15 9.97 -16.63
CA ARG A 26 -1.25 10.83 -17.08
C ARG A 26 -2.11 10.20 -18.17
N GLU A 27 -1.46 9.57 -19.13
CA GLU A 27 -2.15 8.81 -20.17
C GLU A 27 -2.94 7.65 -19.58
N TRP A 28 -2.44 7.00 -18.51
CA TRP A 28 -3.19 5.97 -17.80
C TRP A 28 -4.43 6.51 -17.11
N ASP A 29 -4.32 7.65 -16.41
CA ASP A 29 -5.47 8.28 -15.74
C ASP A 29 -6.58 8.65 -16.74
N GLU A 30 -6.21 9.11 -17.94
CA GLU A 30 -7.17 9.43 -19.01
C GLU A 30 -7.84 8.17 -19.58
N ILE A 31 -7.07 7.10 -19.80
CA ILE A 31 -7.58 5.82 -20.31
C ILE A 31 -8.45 5.11 -19.25
N SER A 32 -8.02 5.10 -17.99
CA SER A 32 -8.75 4.46 -16.90
C SER A 32 -10.06 5.19 -16.63
N GLY A 33 -10.05 6.53 -16.61
CA GLY A 33 -11.25 7.35 -16.35
C GLY A 33 -12.31 7.29 -17.46
N SER A 34 -11.90 7.10 -18.72
CA SER A 34 -12.83 7.00 -19.86
C SER A 34 -13.44 5.59 -20.03
N HIS A 35 -12.91 4.58 -19.36
CA HIS A 35 -13.41 3.22 -19.45
C HIS A 35 -14.64 3.01 -18.57
N HIS A 36 -15.57 2.13 -18.98
CA HIS A 36 -16.73 1.77 -18.15
C HIS A 36 -16.37 1.01 -16.86
N LEU A 37 -15.11 0.58 -16.75
CA LEU A 37 -14.52 -0.07 -15.57
C LEU A 37 -13.60 0.88 -14.80
N SER A 38 -13.76 2.20 -15.00
CA SER A 38 -12.95 3.24 -14.36
C SER A 38 -12.89 3.07 -12.85
N PHE A 39 -14.02 2.78 -12.22
CA PHE A 39 -14.10 2.51 -10.78
C PHE A 39 -13.13 1.41 -10.29
N LEU A 40 -12.94 0.35 -11.09
CA LEU A 40 -12.03 -0.75 -10.72
C LEU A 40 -10.58 -0.42 -11.09
N LEU A 41 -10.36 0.26 -12.21
CA LEU A 41 -9.02 0.57 -12.73
C LEU A 41 -8.36 1.74 -11.99
N GLU A 42 -9.14 2.66 -11.44
CA GLU A 42 -8.66 3.87 -10.75
C GLU A 42 -7.91 3.54 -9.45
N ALA A 43 -8.25 2.41 -8.80
CA ALA A 43 -7.61 1.94 -7.57
C ALA A 43 -6.20 1.35 -7.79
N TYR A 44 -5.82 1.03 -9.04
CA TYR A 44 -4.58 0.31 -9.36
C TYR A 44 -3.72 1.03 -10.41
N ASP A 45 -2.40 0.85 -10.31
CA ASP A 45 -1.47 1.35 -11.33
C ASP A 45 -1.50 0.48 -12.60
N ARG A 46 -1.12 1.06 -13.75
CA ARG A 46 -1.06 0.40 -15.08
C ARG A 46 -0.24 -0.89 -15.06
N ARG A 47 0.73 -1.02 -14.16
CA ARG A 47 1.58 -2.22 -14.06
C ARG A 47 0.86 -3.42 -13.43
N VAL A 48 -0.19 -3.18 -12.64
CA VAL A 48 -0.81 -4.18 -11.74
C VAL A 48 -2.33 -4.28 -11.89
N TYR A 49 -2.93 -3.68 -12.92
CA TYR A 49 -4.39 -3.73 -13.16
C TYR A 49 -5.01 -5.15 -13.21
N TRP A 50 -4.23 -6.16 -13.62
CA TRP A 50 -4.65 -7.56 -13.66
C TRP A 50 -4.90 -8.15 -12.26
N PHE A 51 -4.41 -7.50 -11.21
CA PHE A 51 -4.60 -7.93 -9.82
C PHE A 51 -6.07 -7.89 -9.40
N GLU A 52 -6.87 -6.98 -9.95
CA GLU A 52 -8.30 -6.93 -9.68
C GLU A 52 -9.02 -8.22 -10.12
N VAL A 53 -8.62 -8.81 -11.25
CA VAL A 53 -9.17 -10.08 -11.71
C VAL A 53 -8.80 -11.22 -10.76
N VAL A 54 -7.57 -11.20 -10.22
CA VAL A 54 -7.10 -12.18 -9.24
C VAL A 54 -7.88 -12.07 -7.92
N GLU A 55 -8.14 -10.85 -7.47
CA GLU A 55 -8.94 -10.57 -6.28
C GLU A 55 -10.39 -11.05 -6.44
N VAL A 56 -11.01 -10.84 -7.60
CA VAL A 56 -12.35 -11.37 -7.93
C VAL A 56 -12.33 -12.91 -7.98
N LEU A 57 -11.33 -13.51 -8.62
CA LEU A 57 -11.18 -14.97 -8.68
C LEU A 57 -11.03 -15.58 -7.29
N ARG A 58 -10.26 -14.95 -6.40
CA ARG A 58 -10.11 -15.34 -5.00
C ARG A 58 -11.45 -15.31 -4.27
N ARG A 59 -12.23 -14.24 -4.44
CA ARG A 59 -13.57 -14.11 -3.84
C ARG A 59 -14.50 -15.22 -4.35
N LEU A 60 -14.46 -15.52 -5.64
CA LEU A 60 -15.22 -16.61 -6.25
C LEU A 60 -14.77 -17.98 -5.73
N ALA A 61 -13.46 -18.17 -5.53
CA ALA A 61 -12.92 -19.41 -4.96
C ALA A 61 -13.39 -19.62 -3.51
N LEU A 62 -13.38 -18.55 -2.71
CA LEU A 62 -13.75 -18.59 -1.30
C LEU A 62 -15.27 -18.70 -1.05
N SER A 63 -16.10 -18.21 -1.97
CA SER A 63 -17.57 -18.23 -1.81
C SER A 63 -18.27 -19.31 -2.65
N GLY A 64 -17.78 -19.57 -3.85
CA GLY A 64 -18.38 -20.51 -4.81
C GLY A 64 -17.66 -21.85 -4.87
N PHE A 65 -16.34 -21.85 -5.09
CA PHE A 65 -15.58 -23.10 -5.28
C PHE A 65 -15.54 -23.96 -4.02
N LEU A 66 -15.36 -23.35 -2.84
CA LEU A 66 -15.31 -24.08 -1.57
C LEU A 66 -16.56 -24.92 -1.28
N VAL A 67 -17.74 -24.49 -1.75
CA VAL A 67 -19.00 -25.23 -1.54
C VAL A 67 -18.99 -26.58 -2.29
N LEU A 68 -18.24 -26.68 -3.39
CA LEU A 68 -18.14 -27.89 -4.20
C LEU A 68 -17.21 -28.95 -3.57
N CYS A 69 -16.34 -28.58 -2.64
CA CYS A 69 -15.35 -29.47 -2.02
C CYS A 69 -15.90 -30.36 -0.89
N GLY A 70 -17.22 -30.36 -0.66
CA GLY A 70 -17.86 -31.13 0.40
C GLY A 70 -18.17 -30.25 1.62
N PRO A 71 -19.44 -29.86 1.82
CA PRO A 71 -19.82 -28.85 2.80
C PRO A 71 -19.43 -29.29 4.22
N GLY A 72 -18.72 -28.40 4.91
CA GLY A 72 -18.33 -28.58 6.29
C GLY A 72 -17.14 -29.52 6.50
N SER A 73 -16.41 -29.95 5.47
CA SER A 73 -15.19 -30.75 5.67
C SER A 73 -14.06 -29.91 6.28
N ALA A 74 -13.22 -30.48 7.17
CA ALA A 74 -12.01 -29.81 7.63
C ALA A 74 -11.04 -29.49 6.46
N PHE A 75 -11.01 -30.38 5.45
CA PHE A 75 -10.23 -30.19 4.24
C PHE A 75 -10.68 -28.97 3.43
N GLN A 76 -11.98 -28.65 3.43
CA GLN A 76 -12.51 -27.44 2.83
C GLN A 76 -11.91 -26.19 3.48
N ILE A 77 -11.84 -26.15 4.81
CA ILE A 77 -11.26 -25.03 5.55
C ILE A 77 -9.75 -24.91 5.27
N VAL A 78 -9.02 -26.03 5.18
CA VAL A 78 -7.60 -26.02 4.83
C VAL A 78 -7.37 -25.42 3.44
N ILE A 79 -8.15 -25.81 2.42
CA ILE A 79 -8.09 -25.20 1.08
C ILE A 79 -8.37 -23.69 1.16
N ALA A 80 -9.37 -23.27 1.94
CA ALA A 80 -9.70 -21.86 2.13
C ALA A 80 -8.51 -21.06 2.69
N ILE A 81 -7.82 -21.61 3.69
CA ILE A 81 -6.64 -21.00 4.31
C ILE A 81 -5.50 -20.94 3.28
N THR A 82 -5.25 -22.00 2.52
CA THR A 82 -4.21 -22.01 1.48
C THR A 82 -4.46 -20.95 0.41
N VAL A 83 -5.69 -20.84 -0.10
CA VAL A 83 -6.07 -19.80 -1.08
C VAL A 83 -5.89 -18.40 -0.49
N CYS A 84 -6.28 -18.19 0.77
CA CYS A 84 -6.06 -16.90 1.46
C CYS A 84 -4.57 -16.56 1.57
N LEU A 85 -3.72 -17.52 1.95
CA LEU A 85 -2.28 -17.29 2.10
C LEU A 85 -1.60 -17.02 0.75
N VAL A 86 -1.91 -17.78 -0.29
CA VAL A 86 -1.37 -17.55 -1.63
C VAL A 86 -1.74 -16.15 -2.13
N ALA A 87 -3.00 -15.76 -1.96
CA ALA A 87 -3.44 -14.41 -2.32
C ALA A 87 -2.75 -13.32 -1.49
N LYS A 88 -2.55 -13.52 -0.19
CA LYS A 88 -1.80 -12.60 0.68
C LYS A 88 -0.35 -12.46 0.22
N SER A 89 0.33 -13.57 -0.09
CA SER A 89 1.70 -13.54 -0.57
C SER A 89 1.83 -12.82 -1.91
N LEU A 90 0.86 -13.00 -2.82
CA LEU A 90 0.80 -12.24 -4.07
C LEU A 90 0.59 -10.75 -3.79
N PHE A 91 -0.31 -10.40 -2.86
CA PHE A 91 -0.54 -9.02 -2.47
C PHE A 91 0.72 -8.36 -1.89
N ASP A 92 1.44 -9.03 -1.00
CA ASP A 92 2.66 -8.51 -0.39
C ASP A 92 3.80 -8.33 -1.41
N PHE A 93 3.85 -9.19 -2.43
CA PHE A 93 4.87 -9.10 -3.48
C PHE A 93 4.59 -7.96 -4.47
N TYR A 94 3.33 -7.75 -4.86
CA TYR A 94 2.96 -6.79 -5.89
C TYR A 94 2.54 -5.41 -5.35
N ALA A 95 2.20 -5.29 -4.06
CA ALA A 95 1.73 -4.07 -3.40
C ALA A 95 0.81 -3.21 -4.29
N PRO A 96 -0.31 -3.78 -4.77
CA PRO A 96 -0.94 -3.30 -5.99
C PRO A 96 -1.77 -2.01 -5.83
N ALA A 97 -2.17 -1.63 -4.61
CA ALA A 97 -2.98 -0.43 -4.42
C ALA A 97 -2.15 0.85 -4.66
N ARG A 98 -2.81 1.84 -5.25
CA ARG A 98 -2.20 3.13 -5.60
C ARG A 98 -1.89 3.99 -4.38
N ASP A 99 -2.70 3.87 -3.33
CA ASP A 99 -2.48 4.52 -2.03
C ASP A 99 -1.95 3.52 -0.99
N ASN A 100 -1.02 3.98 -0.17
CA ASN A 100 -0.45 3.19 0.92
C ASN A 100 -1.49 2.93 2.02
N SER A 101 -2.46 3.85 2.19
CA SER A 101 -3.57 3.67 3.13
C SER A 101 -4.46 2.48 2.74
N ASP A 102 -4.78 2.36 1.45
CA ASP A 102 -5.54 1.25 0.87
C ASP A 102 -4.76 -0.07 0.93
N ASN A 103 -3.44 -0.02 0.68
CA ASN A 103 -2.59 -1.20 0.83
C ASN A 103 -2.59 -1.72 2.27
N LEU A 104 -2.51 -0.82 3.26
CA LEU A 104 -2.59 -1.19 4.67
C LEU A 104 -3.97 -1.76 5.02
N LEU A 105 -5.04 -1.12 4.54
CA LEU A 105 -6.41 -1.57 4.75
C LEU A 105 -6.61 -3.00 4.22
N GLN A 106 -6.21 -3.22 2.97
CA GLN A 106 -6.34 -4.53 2.33
C GLN A 106 -5.46 -5.59 3.00
N SER A 107 -4.23 -5.24 3.41
CA SER A 107 -3.34 -6.14 4.15
C SER A 107 -3.95 -6.59 5.48
N MET A 108 -4.51 -5.67 6.26
CA MET A 108 -5.19 -5.98 7.52
C MET A 108 -6.44 -6.83 7.29
N ALA A 109 -7.24 -6.53 6.26
CA ALA A 109 -8.42 -7.34 5.90
C ALA A 109 -8.04 -8.79 5.53
N MET A 110 -6.93 -8.98 4.81
CA MET A 110 -6.45 -10.32 4.48
C MET A 110 -5.93 -11.08 5.71
N TRP A 111 -5.24 -10.41 6.63
CA TRP A 111 -4.85 -11.00 7.92
C TRP A 111 -6.06 -11.38 8.78
N GLN A 112 -7.08 -10.52 8.80
CA GLN A 112 -8.34 -10.77 9.50
C GLN A 112 -9.03 -12.03 8.97
N LEU A 113 -9.08 -12.18 7.64
CA LEU A 113 -9.68 -13.33 6.97
C LEU A 113 -8.89 -14.62 7.24
N PHE A 114 -7.56 -14.55 7.31
CA PHE A 114 -6.73 -15.68 7.70
C PHE A 114 -7.04 -16.15 9.13
N ILE A 115 -7.07 -15.22 10.10
CA ILE A 115 -7.32 -15.55 11.51
C ILE A 115 -8.70 -16.19 11.68
N VAL A 116 -9.74 -15.65 11.03
CA VAL A 116 -11.09 -16.22 11.08
C VAL A 116 -11.13 -17.63 10.53
N ASN A 117 -10.51 -17.89 9.37
CA ASN A 117 -10.45 -19.23 8.80
C ASN A 117 -9.62 -20.19 9.66
N PHE A 118 -8.55 -19.72 10.28
CA PHE A 118 -7.74 -20.52 11.20
C PHE A 118 -8.52 -20.89 12.47
N CYS A 119 -9.26 -19.95 13.05
CA CYS A 119 -10.14 -20.24 14.18
C CYS A 119 -11.27 -21.21 13.81
N ALA A 120 -11.85 -21.08 12.60
CA ALA A 120 -12.82 -22.05 12.09
C ALA A 120 -12.22 -23.46 11.98
N LEU A 121 -10.94 -23.58 11.59
CA LEU A 121 -10.23 -24.87 11.57
C LEU A 121 -10.05 -25.45 12.97
N LEU A 122 -9.68 -24.63 13.96
CA LEU A 122 -9.51 -25.08 15.35
C LEU A 122 -10.82 -25.61 15.94
N ILE A 123 -11.93 -24.95 15.66
CA ILE A 123 -13.27 -25.43 16.05
C ILE A 123 -13.61 -26.73 15.32
N ARG A 124 -13.23 -26.83 14.03
CA ARG A 124 -13.58 -28.00 13.21
C ARG A 124 -12.80 -29.26 13.56
N VAL A 125 -11.54 -29.12 13.96
CA VAL A 125 -10.66 -30.21 14.37
C VAL A 125 -10.87 -30.60 15.83
N ASP A 126 -11.79 -29.95 16.53
CA ASP A 126 -12.03 -30.14 17.97
C ASP A 126 -10.74 -29.96 18.79
N ALA A 127 -9.89 -29.02 18.34
CA ALA A 127 -8.62 -28.70 18.99
C ALA A 127 -8.82 -27.90 20.30
N THR A 128 -10.06 -27.48 20.57
CA THR A 128 -10.48 -26.81 21.80
C THR A 128 -11.19 -27.89 22.59
N GLY A 129 -10.61 -28.41 23.67
CA GLY A 129 -11.16 -29.58 24.35
C GLY A 129 -12.61 -29.36 24.81
N ASP A 130 -13.30 -30.44 25.17
CA ASP A 130 -14.71 -30.45 25.63
C ASP A 130 -15.03 -29.56 26.86
N THR A 131 -14.04 -28.81 27.38
CA THR A 131 -14.24 -27.85 28.46
C THR A 131 -14.87 -26.57 27.91
N SER A 132 -16.12 -26.31 28.28
CA SER A 132 -16.89 -25.11 27.89
C SER A 132 -16.11 -23.78 28.05
N GLY A 133 -15.18 -23.72 29.01
CA GLY A 133 -14.34 -22.53 29.23
C GLY A 133 -13.26 -22.27 28.17
N GLU A 134 -12.77 -23.29 27.45
CA GLU A 134 -11.79 -23.10 26.37
C GLU A 134 -12.45 -22.54 25.11
N VAL A 135 -13.62 -23.10 24.76
CA VAL A 135 -14.45 -22.61 23.65
C VAL A 135 -14.87 -21.16 23.89
N GLN A 136 -15.23 -20.81 25.13
CA GLN A 136 -15.63 -19.44 25.48
C GLN A 136 -14.45 -18.45 25.40
N ARG A 137 -13.24 -18.85 25.84
CA ARG A 137 -12.02 -18.04 25.71
C ARG A 137 -11.63 -17.83 24.24
N LEU A 138 -11.71 -18.87 23.42
CA LEU A 138 -11.49 -18.77 21.97
C LEU A 138 -12.52 -17.82 21.33
N GLY A 139 -13.79 -17.93 21.72
CA GLY A 139 -14.85 -17.03 21.25
C GLY A 139 -14.57 -15.56 21.56
N TYR A 140 -14.16 -15.24 22.80
CA TYR A 140 -13.77 -13.87 23.17
C TYR A 140 -12.52 -13.39 22.41
N PHE A 141 -11.54 -14.27 22.20
CA PHE A 141 -10.36 -13.94 21.41
C PHE A 141 -10.73 -13.57 19.96
N ILE A 142 -11.57 -14.38 19.31
CA ILE A 142 -12.06 -14.09 17.95
C ILE A 142 -12.83 -12.78 17.94
N ALA A 143 -13.75 -12.57 18.88
CA ALA A 143 -14.55 -11.35 18.95
C ALA A 143 -13.67 -10.10 19.14
N PHE A 144 -12.63 -10.18 19.99
CA PHE A 144 -11.68 -9.09 20.20
C PHE A 144 -10.85 -8.81 18.95
N VAL A 145 -10.28 -9.83 18.32
CA VAL A 145 -9.44 -9.67 17.13
C VAL A 145 -10.25 -9.13 15.96
N VAL A 146 -11.41 -9.74 15.68
CA VAL A 146 -12.30 -9.33 14.58
C VAL A 146 -12.90 -7.95 14.85
N GLY A 147 -13.46 -7.75 16.04
CA GLY A 147 -14.09 -6.48 16.42
C GLY A 147 -13.09 -5.33 16.46
N GLY A 148 -11.94 -5.55 17.10
CA GLY A 148 -10.84 -4.59 17.13
C GLY A 148 -10.30 -4.29 15.74
N GLY A 149 -10.16 -5.32 14.89
CA GLY A 149 -9.78 -5.18 13.49
C GLY A 149 -10.73 -4.26 12.71
N TYR A 150 -12.05 -4.49 12.79
CA TYR A 150 -13.03 -3.62 12.13
C TYR A 150 -13.03 -2.19 12.66
N ILE A 151 -12.86 -1.99 13.97
CA ILE A 151 -12.74 -0.66 14.57
C ILE A 151 -11.49 0.06 14.03
N ALA A 152 -10.35 -0.63 13.96
CA ALA A 152 -9.12 -0.08 13.42
C ALA A 152 -9.25 0.28 11.92
N MET A 153 -9.86 -0.61 11.12
CA MET A 153 -10.17 -0.33 9.70
C MET A 153 -11.02 0.93 9.55
N PHE A 154 -12.07 1.04 10.37
CA PHE A 154 -12.99 2.16 10.33
C PHE A 154 -12.30 3.48 10.71
N ALA A 155 -11.43 3.46 11.73
CA ALA A 155 -10.64 4.62 12.11
C ALA A 155 -9.66 5.05 10.99
N LEU A 156 -8.97 4.07 10.37
CA LEU A 156 -8.05 4.33 9.25
C LEU A 156 -8.78 4.89 8.02
N PHE A 157 -10.01 4.44 7.76
CA PHE A 157 -10.84 4.97 6.69
C PHE A 157 -11.34 6.40 6.98
N LEU A 158 -11.72 6.70 8.23
CA LEU A 158 -12.19 8.03 8.61
C LEU A 158 -11.07 9.06 8.70
N ALA A 159 -9.85 8.66 9.09
CA ALA A 159 -8.71 9.58 9.27
C ALA A 159 -8.44 10.49 8.06
N PRO A 160 -8.29 9.99 6.81
CA PRO A 160 -8.09 10.86 5.66
C PRO A 160 -9.32 11.72 5.37
N ILE A 161 -10.55 11.21 5.54
CA ILE A 161 -11.78 11.98 5.33
C ILE A 161 -11.87 13.15 6.30
N ILE A 162 -11.60 12.90 7.59
CA ILE A 162 -11.59 13.94 8.63
C ILE A 162 -10.47 14.94 8.35
N TYR A 163 -9.28 14.48 7.94
CA TYR A 163 -8.18 15.35 7.58
C TYR A 163 -8.52 16.26 6.40
N PHE A 164 -9.12 15.71 5.33
CA PHE A 164 -9.60 16.50 4.20
C PHE A 164 -10.70 17.49 4.61
N ALA A 165 -11.68 17.06 5.41
CA ALA A 165 -12.72 17.95 5.92
C ALA A 165 -12.15 19.05 6.82
N TYR A 166 -11.11 18.75 7.59
CA TYR A 166 -10.40 19.72 8.42
C TYR A 166 -9.63 20.73 7.56
N LEU A 167 -8.97 20.29 6.49
CA LEU A 167 -8.30 21.16 5.53
C LEU A 167 -9.31 22.06 4.79
N GLU A 168 -10.42 21.50 4.33
CA GLU A 168 -11.50 22.26 3.67
C GLU A 168 -12.12 23.30 4.62
N TYR A 169 -12.31 22.94 5.90
CA TYR A 169 -12.78 23.87 6.92
C TYR A 169 -11.81 25.04 7.17
N GLN A 170 -10.50 24.78 7.07
CA GLN A 170 -9.47 25.80 7.33
C GLN A 170 -9.16 26.68 6.11
N TYR A 171 -9.46 26.19 4.90
CA TYR A 171 -9.26 26.91 3.64
C TYR A 171 -10.55 26.88 2.79
N PRO A 172 -11.61 27.62 3.20
CA PRO A 172 -12.84 27.67 2.43
C PRO A 172 -12.57 28.27 1.05
N HIS A 173 -12.88 27.50 0.01
CA HIS A 173 -12.61 27.81 -1.40
C HIS A 173 -13.19 29.17 -1.83
N ASP A 174 -12.38 30.22 -1.75
CA ASP A 174 -12.68 31.56 -2.20
C ASP A 174 -12.65 31.63 -3.74
N ASN A 175 -13.84 31.53 -4.34
CA ASN A 175 -14.01 31.77 -5.77
C ASN A 175 -14.05 33.28 -6.05
N GLU A 176 -13.05 33.72 -6.82
CA GLU A 176 -12.92 34.99 -7.56
C GLU A 176 -12.65 36.28 -6.76
N ALA A 177 -11.37 36.59 -6.54
CA ALA A 177 -10.71 37.77 -7.12
C ALA A 177 -9.25 37.92 -6.64
N ASP A 178 -8.28 37.29 -7.32
CA ASP A 178 -7.14 38.02 -7.90
C ASP A 178 -6.36 37.13 -8.87
N SER A 179 -6.06 37.71 -10.01
CA SER A 179 -5.17 37.23 -11.04
C SER A 179 -3.76 36.91 -10.51
N GLY A 180 -3.39 35.63 -10.54
CA GLY A 180 -2.00 35.20 -10.55
C GLY A 180 -1.62 34.23 -9.43
N GLN A 181 -1.54 32.95 -9.78
CA GLN A 181 -0.85 31.89 -9.01
C GLN A 181 -1.33 31.67 -7.57
N VAL A 182 -2.51 31.05 -7.41
CA VAL A 182 -2.83 30.33 -6.16
C VAL A 182 -2.63 28.85 -6.43
N ALA A 183 -1.57 28.30 -5.84
CA ALA A 183 -1.20 26.89 -5.98
C ALA A 183 -2.32 26.02 -5.41
N ARG A 184 -2.90 25.17 -6.28
CA ARG A 184 -3.67 24.01 -5.83
C ARG A 184 -2.80 23.23 -4.83
N PRO A 185 -3.34 22.71 -3.70
CA PRO A 185 -2.56 21.82 -2.86
C PRO A 185 -2.05 20.70 -3.76
N LEU A 186 -0.73 20.62 -3.85
CA LEU A 186 -0.07 19.74 -4.79
C LEU A 186 -0.39 18.29 -4.39
N PRO A 187 -0.62 17.39 -5.37
CA PRO A 187 -0.93 16.00 -5.09
C PRO A 187 0.13 15.40 -4.16
N ILE A 188 -0.28 14.47 -3.28
CA ILE A 188 0.50 13.87 -2.19
C ILE A 188 1.92 13.42 -2.64
N SER A 189 2.11 13.09 -3.92
CA SER A 189 3.40 12.82 -4.55
C SER A 189 4.46 13.93 -4.44
N VAL A 190 4.09 15.18 -4.16
CA VAL A 190 5.03 16.31 -4.03
C VAL A 190 5.65 16.37 -2.64
N TRP A 191 4.93 15.98 -1.59
CA TRP A 191 5.47 15.88 -0.24
C TRP A 191 6.53 14.77 -0.13
N GLN A 192 6.41 13.74 -0.97
CA GLN A 192 7.38 12.66 -1.04
C GLN A 192 8.71 13.10 -1.69
N GLU A 193 8.69 14.07 -2.63
CA GLU A 193 9.92 14.68 -3.19
C GLU A 193 10.60 15.60 -2.15
N GLU A 194 9.85 16.30 -1.27
CA GLU A 194 10.43 17.15 -0.21
C GLU A 194 11.07 16.34 0.93
N ASP A 195 10.45 15.23 1.36
CA ASP A 195 11.02 14.35 2.40
C ASP A 195 12.27 13.60 1.89
N ASP A 196 12.30 13.22 0.62
CA ASP A 196 13.47 12.59 -0.02
C ASP A 196 14.63 13.59 -0.24
N GLU A 197 14.33 14.85 -0.58
CA GLU A 197 15.35 15.91 -0.67
C GLU A 197 15.91 16.29 0.72
N ALA A 198 15.06 16.35 1.75
CA ALA A 198 15.45 16.61 3.14
C ALA A 198 16.34 15.48 3.69
N GLY A 199 16.01 14.22 3.40
CA GLY A 199 16.85 13.06 3.71
C GLY A 199 18.22 13.14 3.03
N SER A 200 18.27 13.50 1.75
CA SER A 200 19.54 13.65 1.01
C SER A 200 20.42 14.79 1.54
N THR A 201 19.79 15.83 2.12
CA THR A 201 20.49 17.00 2.65
C THR A 201 21.06 16.71 4.03
N LEU A 202 20.37 15.92 4.85
CA LEU A 202 20.88 15.42 6.13
C LEU A 202 22.03 14.42 5.95
N ASP A 203 21.94 13.52 4.97
CA ASP A 203 23.04 12.59 4.65
C ASP A 203 24.31 13.33 4.20
N LYS A 204 24.17 14.38 3.39
CA LYS A 204 25.29 15.26 3.00
C LYS A 204 25.87 16.03 4.19
N PHE A 205 25.06 16.36 5.19
CA PHE A 205 25.51 17.05 6.41
C PHE A 205 26.32 16.11 7.32
N PHE A 206 25.90 14.84 7.45
CA PHE A 206 26.64 13.80 8.17
C PHE A 206 27.96 13.40 7.48
N ASP A 207 27.99 13.33 6.14
CA ASP A 207 29.22 13.05 5.38
C ASP A 207 30.25 14.18 5.47
N THR A 208 29.79 15.44 5.49
CA THR A 208 30.67 16.61 5.59
C THR A 208 31.28 16.75 7.00
N THR A 209 30.58 16.29 8.04
CA THR A 209 31.09 16.30 9.42
C THR A 209 31.94 15.05 9.74
N GLY A 210 31.71 13.92 9.06
CA GLY A 210 32.56 12.71 9.17
C GLY A 210 33.93 12.82 8.47
N SER A 211 34.02 13.64 7.42
CA SER A 211 35.24 13.76 6.60
C SER A 211 36.32 14.69 7.15
N ALA A 212 36.04 15.44 8.23
CA ALA A 212 36.98 16.38 8.83
C ALA A 212 38.00 15.75 9.82
N SER A 213 38.02 14.42 9.99
CA SER A 213 38.89 13.75 10.99
C SER A 213 40.08 12.95 10.44
N SER A 214 40.37 12.98 9.13
CA SER A 214 41.50 12.23 8.56
C SER A 214 42.43 13.09 7.69
N GLY A 215 43.21 13.95 8.32
CA GLY A 215 44.23 14.73 7.63
C GLY A 215 45.35 15.22 8.54
N GLY A 216 46.48 14.51 8.51
CA GLY A 216 47.79 15.13 8.74
C GLY A 216 48.53 14.79 10.04
N GLY A 217 48.84 13.52 10.28
CA GLY A 217 49.90 13.11 11.22
C GLY A 217 51.14 12.63 10.47
N GLY A 218 52.11 13.51 10.24
CA GLY A 218 53.39 13.14 9.65
C GLY A 218 54.44 14.23 9.73
N GLY A 219 55.54 13.97 10.46
CA GLY A 219 56.84 14.61 10.21
C GLY A 219 57.70 14.99 11.44
N GLY A 220 58.86 14.33 11.57
CA GLY A 220 60.08 14.81 12.26
C GLY A 220 60.31 14.19 13.65
N GLY A 221 61.35 13.41 13.96
CA GLY A 221 62.68 13.27 13.36
C GLY A 221 63.68 14.19 14.08
N GLY A 222 64.49 13.62 14.99
CA GLY A 222 65.56 14.31 15.73
C GLY A 222 65.79 13.75 17.11
#